data_AF-V4PBN7-F1
#
_entry.id   AF-V4PBN7-F1
#
_cell.length_a   1.000
_cell.length_b   1.000
_cell.length_c   1.000
_cell.angle_alpha   90.00
_cell.angle_beta   90.00
_cell.angle_gamma   90.00
#
_symmetry.space_group_name_H-M   'P 1'
#
loop_
_entity.id
_entity.type
_entity.pdbx_description
1 polymer ?
#
loop_
_entity_poly.entity_id
_entity_poly.type
_entity_poly.pdbx_seq_one_letter_code
_entity_poly.pdbx_strand_id
1 'polypeptide(L)'
;MLNALFAYAGAHCPPPARQALEQQQQRLWRRLPLSRAPALKGFAGKPLAELPVITTAQFRERFADYTTQGLDAVLASQAAMAAETGGANPLPRGLSAGFSTGTGGGTRGLFVASPEERSLYGGMLAGKLFGPFELAGLKRIAVCLRAPNRLYDKRRVRFFGLGDPDRDTAIEAYDPQVLIAPPQVLLDLAQSGRPLPALKRLFYGAETLNAAERDFVATRLGRRPDPIYQATEGFLGAPCRLGTLHLNEDCLIIERAPLGGDRFQPIVTDLLRTSQLVVRLRLDDILRPAVCTCGSPLAAVQPVEGRVQDIWRWGEQVVFPGEVEAAVSPHLPPGHRWIATGHPDGIAYACEEARDAPALVQALAVFGQPLSREPYDRGLDFPKRRHVRWRP
;
A
#
# COMPACT_ATOMS: atom_id res chain seq x y z
N MET A 1 2.10 -6.51 -25.51
CA MET A 1 2.50 -7.75 -24.82
C MET A 1 4.00 -7.81 -24.54
N LEU A 2 4.88 -7.44 -25.48
CA LEU A 2 6.33 -7.47 -25.30
C LEU A 2 6.84 -6.68 -24.07
N ASN A 3 6.36 -5.45 -23.86
CA ASN A 3 6.75 -4.63 -22.70
C ASN A 3 6.40 -5.27 -21.35
N ALA A 4 5.24 -5.95 -21.25
CA ALA A 4 4.85 -6.64 -20.03
C ALA A 4 5.75 -7.85 -19.76
N LEU A 5 6.19 -8.56 -20.80
CA LEU A 5 7.11 -9.70 -20.67
C LEU A 5 8.51 -9.26 -20.23
N PHE A 6 9.03 -8.16 -20.78
CA PHE A 6 10.29 -7.58 -20.34
C PHE A 6 10.22 -7.07 -18.90
N ALA A 7 9.13 -6.38 -18.52
CA ALA A 7 8.91 -5.95 -17.15
C ALA A 7 8.80 -7.14 -16.19
N TYR A 8 8.12 -8.21 -16.61
CA TYR A 8 8.06 -9.47 -15.85
C TYR A 8 9.45 -10.06 -15.63
N ALA A 9 10.23 -10.25 -16.70
CA ALA A 9 11.55 -10.85 -16.62
C ALA A 9 12.51 -10.03 -15.74
N GLY A 10 12.52 -8.69 -15.91
CA GLY A 10 13.35 -7.81 -15.09
C GLY A 10 12.95 -7.78 -13.61
N ALA A 11 11.65 -7.83 -13.32
CA ALA A 11 11.16 -7.88 -11.94
C ALA A 11 11.43 -9.24 -11.27
N HIS A 12 11.32 -10.34 -12.03
CA HIS A 12 11.55 -11.71 -11.57
C HIS A 12 13.03 -12.01 -11.33
N CYS A 13 13.90 -11.44 -12.16
CA CYS A 13 15.35 -11.54 -12.05
C CYS A 13 15.95 -10.15 -11.83
N PRO A 14 15.80 -9.56 -10.62
CA PRO A 14 16.38 -8.25 -10.34
C PRO A 14 17.91 -8.32 -10.43
N PRO A 15 18.59 -7.16 -10.53
CA PRO A 15 20.05 -7.10 -10.55
C PRO A 15 20.67 -7.93 -9.42
N PRO A 16 21.75 -8.69 -9.67
CA PRO A 16 22.24 -9.71 -8.74
C PRO A 16 23.00 -9.15 -7.54
N ALA A 17 23.40 -7.87 -7.59
CA ALA A 17 24.19 -7.21 -6.55
C ALA A 17 23.83 -5.72 -6.47
N ARG A 18 24.14 -5.10 -5.32
CA ARG A 18 23.86 -3.68 -5.06
C ARG A 18 24.45 -2.75 -6.12
N GLN A 19 25.68 -2.99 -6.56
CA GLN A 19 26.32 -2.19 -7.60
C GLN A 19 25.58 -2.27 -8.94
N ALA A 20 25.12 -3.46 -9.35
CA ALA A 20 24.36 -3.63 -10.59
C ALA A 20 22.99 -2.95 -10.53
N LEU A 21 22.36 -2.97 -9.34
CA LEU A 21 21.13 -2.25 -9.04
C LEU A 21 21.31 -0.73 -9.22
N GLU A 22 22.34 -0.15 -8.61
CA GLU A 22 22.64 1.28 -8.69
C GLU A 22 22.94 1.73 -10.13
N GLN A 23 23.69 0.93 -10.88
CA GLN A 23 23.92 1.19 -12.31
C GLN A 23 22.62 1.17 -13.12
N GLN A 24 21.71 0.23 -12.83
CA GLN A 24 20.40 0.19 -13.46
C GLN A 24 19.58 1.43 -13.11
N GLN A 25 19.53 1.81 -11.84
CA GLN A 25 18.82 3.02 -11.38
C GLN A 25 19.35 4.27 -12.08
N GLN A 26 20.67 4.44 -12.20
CA GLN A 26 21.28 5.55 -12.93
C GLN A 26 20.88 5.56 -14.43
N ARG A 27 20.85 4.39 -15.07
CA ARG A 27 20.42 4.28 -16.48
C ARG A 27 18.96 4.69 -16.65
N LEU A 28 18.07 4.26 -15.75
CA LEU A 28 16.66 4.59 -15.80
C LEU A 28 16.40 6.06 -15.45
N TRP A 29 17.09 6.61 -14.44
CA TRP A 29 17.04 8.03 -14.07
C TRP A 29 17.32 8.95 -15.26
N ARG A 30 18.37 8.67 -16.02
CA ARG A 30 18.73 9.45 -17.22
C ARG A 30 17.66 9.43 -18.33
N ARG A 31 16.74 8.46 -18.29
CA ARG A 31 15.65 8.33 -19.27
C ARG A 31 14.36 9.02 -18.85
N LEU A 32 14.26 9.48 -17.59
CA LEU A 32 13.06 10.15 -17.12
C LEU A 32 12.86 11.49 -17.87
N PRO A 33 11.66 11.76 -18.40
CA PRO A 33 11.40 12.94 -19.20
C PRO A 33 11.11 14.18 -18.31
N LEU A 34 12.05 14.53 -17.42
CA LEU A 34 11.88 15.65 -16.47
C LEU A 34 11.52 16.97 -17.17
N SER A 35 12.08 17.20 -18.36
CA SER A 35 11.81 18.39 -19.19
C SER A 35 10.34 18.56 -19.61
N ARG A 36 9.54 17.49 -19.54
CA ARG A 36 8.13 17.50 -19.93
C ARG A 36 7.17 17.84 -18.79
N ALA A 37 7.60 17.75 -17.54
CA ALA A 37 6.77 18.08 -16.38
C ALA A 37 7.08 19.52 -15.90
N PRO A 38 6.10 20.42 -15.80
CA PRO A 38 6.32 21.82 -15.41
C PRO A 38 7.16 22.02 -14.14
N ALA A 39 6.93 21.23 -13.07
CA ALA A 39 7.69 21.32 -11.83
C ALA A 39 9.15 20.83 -11.96
N LEU A 40 9.43 19.95 -12.92
CA LEU A 40 10.71 19.24 -13.02
C LEU A 40 11.58 19.73 -14.18
N LYS A 41 11.04 20.58 -15.07
CA LYS A 41 11.72 21.01 -16.29
C LYS A 41 13.08 21.67 -16.04
N GLY A 42 13.19 22.49 -14.98
CA GLY A 42 14.42 23.16 -14.58
C GLY A 42 15.48 22.24 -13.98
N PHE A 43 15.12 20.97 -13.74
CA PHE A 43 16.01 19.94 -13.21
C PHE A 43 16.41 18.90 -14.25
N ALA A 44 16.02 19.08 -15.53
CA ALA A 44 16.42 18.17 -16.59
C ALA A 44 17.97 18.11 -16.69
N GLY A 45 18.50 16.88 -16.65
CA GLY A 45 19.95 16.63 -16.67
C GLY A 45 20.67 16.83 -15.34
N LYS A 46 19.99 17.31 -14.28
CA LYS A 46 20.59 17.48 -12.96
C LYS A 46 20.67 16.14 -12.20
N PRO A 47 21.63 15.99 -11.27
CA PRO A 47 21.66 14.90 -10.30
C PRO A 47 20.38 14.86 -9.45
N LEU A 48 19.93 13.65 -9.07
CA LEU A 48 18.73 13.46 -8.25
C LEU A 48 18.77 14.31 -6.96
N ALA A 49 19.93 14.37 -6.31
CA ALA A 49 20.11 15.07 -5.03
C ALA A 49 19.81 16.58 -5.09
N GLU A 50 19.88 17.20 -6.27
CA GLU A 50 19.57 18.63 -6.45
C GLU A 50 18.07 18.92 -6.54
N LEU A 51 17.23 17.90 -6.73
CA LEU A 51 15.78 18.07 -6.79
C LEU A 51 15.20 18.23 -5.38
N PRO A 52 14.17 19.07 -5.17
CA PRO A 52 13.55 19.22 -3.86
C PRO A 52 12.80 17.95 -3.47
N VAL A 53 12.82 17.65 -2.17
CA VAL A 53 11.88 16.68 -1.58
C VAL A 53 10.53 17.37 -1.38
N ILE A 54 9.46 16.73 -1.81
CA ILE A 54 8.09 17.25 -1.67
C ILE A 54 7.22 16.30 -0.85
N THR A 55 6.13 16.81 -0.28
CA THR A 55 5.13 16.00 0.44
C THR A 55 4.03 15.49 -0.49
N THR A 56 3.30 14.45 -0.05
CA THR A 56 2.10 13.94 -0.72
C THR A 56 1.03 15.02 -0.91
N ALA A 57 0.87 15.93 0.06
CA ALA A 57 -0.04 17.06 -0.03
C ALA A 57 0.34 18.01 -1.18
N GLN A 58 1.61 18.43 -1.24
CA GLN A 58 2.12 19.30 -2.31
C GLN A 58 1.99 18.64 -3.68
N PHE A 59 2.28 17.33 -3.78
CA PHE A 59 2.18 16.58 -5.03
C PHE A 59 0.74 16.51 -5.55
N ARG A 60 -0.24 16.36 -4.64
CA ARG A 60 -1.67 16.33 -4.98
C ARG A 60 -2.20 17.70 -5.39
N GLU A 61 -1.87 18.74 -4.62
CA GLU A 61 -2.24 20.13 -4.92
C GLU A 61 -1.71 20.55 -6.28
N ARG A 62 -0.48 20.15 -6.60
CA ARG A 62 0.22 20.50 -7.85
C ARG A 62 0.16 19.39 -8.89
N PHE A 63 -0.94 18.64 -8.93
CA PHE A 63 -1.11 17.47 -9.81
C PHE A 63 -0.63 17.74 -11.25
N ALA A 64 -1.11 18.82 -11.87
CA ALA A 64 -0.80 19.17 -13.26
C ALA A 64 0.71 19.39 -13.49
N ASP A 65 1.43 19.98 -12.52
CA ASP A 65 2.85 20.30 -12.61
C ASP A 65 3.75 19.07 -12.70
N TYR A 66 3.27 17.92 -12.22
CA TYR A 66 3.99 16.65 -12.26
C TYR A 66 3.54 15.76 -13.41
N THR A 67 2.57 16.17 -14.21
CA THR A 67 2.19 15.46 -15.44
C THR A 67 3.01 15.93 -16.63
N THR A 68 3.36 15.02 -17.53
CA THR A 68 4.17 15.37 -18.72
C THR A 68 3.35 15.86 -19.91
N GLN A 69 2.03 15.94 -19.74
CA GLN A 69 1.09 16.34 -20.78
C GLN A 69 0.24 17.54 -20.35
N GLY A 70 0.56 18.18 -19.21
CA GLY A 70 -0.20 19.32 -18.69
C GLY A 70 -1.68 18.96 -18.46
N LEU A 71 -1.94 17.79 -17.86
CA LEU A 71 -3.30 17.30 -17.68
C LEU A 71 -4.03 18.16 -16.65
N ASP A 72 -5.22 18.61 -17.02
CA ASP A 72 -6.12 19.29 -16.11
C ASP A 72 -6.60 18.34 -15.00
N ALA A 73 -6.50 18.81 -13.75
CA ALA A 73 -6.83 18.01 -12.58
C ALA A 73 -8.34 17.73 -12.46
N VAL A 74 -9.19 18.65 -12.94
CA VAL A 74 -10.65 18.48 -12.91
C VAL A 74 -11.07 17.40 -13.89
N LEU A 75 -10.57 17.47 -15.14
CA LEU A 75 -10.83 16.45 -16.16
C LEU A 75 -10.31 15.08 -15.73
N ALA A 76 -9.10 15.01 -15.18
CA ALA A 76 -8.54 13.76 -14.65
C ALA A 76 -9.37 13.20 -13.48
N SER A 77 -9.88 14.06 -12.60
CA SER A 77 -10.78 13.66 -11.51
C SER A 77 -12.10 13.10 -12.03
N GLN A 78 -12.73 13.77 -13.02
CA GLN A 78 -13.95 13.30 -13.66
C GLN A 78 -13.74 11.94 -14.33
N ALA A 79 -12.62 11.77 -15.04
CA ALA A 79 -12.26 10.49 -15.65
C ALA A 79 -12.06 9.38 -14.60
N ALA A 80 -11.43 9.70 -13.46
CA ALA A 80 -11.25 8.77 -12.37
C ALA A 80 -12.60 8.37 -11.72
N MET A 81 -13.53 9.31 -11.54
CA MET A 81 -14.89 9.02 -11.05
C MET A 81 -15.64 8.10 -12.02
N ALA A 82 -15.61 8.43 -13.32
CA ALA A 82 -16.26 7.62 -14.36
C ALA A 82 -15.67 6.20 -14.41
N ALA A 83 -14.37 6.04 -14.22
CA ALA A 83 -13.73 4.72 -14.22
C ALA A 83 -14.23 3.78 -13.11
N GLU A 84 -14.66 4.32 -11.95
CA GLU A 84 -15.19 3.50 -10.85
C GLU A 84 -16.59 2.96 -11.12
N THR A 85 -17.35 3.61 -12.01
CA THR A 85 -18.72 3.21 -12.41
C THR A 85 -18.77 2.58 -13.80
N GLY A 86 -17.62 2.29 -14.42
CA GLY A 86 -17.55 1.71 -15.77
C GLY A 86 -17.85 2.71 -16.89
N GLY A 87 -17.86 4.01 -16.60
CA GLY A 87 -18.11 5.08 -17.55
C GLY A 87 -16.99 5.28 -18.59
N ALA A 88 -17.27 6.18 -19.54
CA ALA A 88 -16.34 6.55 -20.60
C ALA A 88 -15.09 7.25 -20.04
N ASN A 89 -13.96 7.07 -20.73
CA ASN A 89 -12.69 7.68 -20.35
C ASN A 89 -12.37 8.84 -21.30
N PRO A 90 -12.55 10.11 -20.86
CA PRO A 90 -12.36 11.28 -21.72
C PRO A 90 -10.89 11.68 -21.89
N LEU A 91 -9.95 10.97 -21.26
CA LEU A 91 -8.54 11.38 -21.25
C LEU A 91 -7.83 11.11 -22.58
N PRO A 92 -6.92 12.02 -22.97
CA PRO A 92 -6.21 11.92 -24.23
C PRO A 92 -5.27 10.70 -24.26
N ARG A 93 -5.01 10.20 -25.47
CA ARG A 93 -3.98 9.18 -25.76
C ARG A 93 -4.09 7.89 -24.93
N GLY A 94 -5.32 7.54 -24.53
CA GLY A 94 -5.59 6.30 -23.79
C GLY A 94 -5.09 6.29 -22.35
N LEU A 95 -4.70 7.45 -21.79
CA LEU A 95 -4.44 7.60 -20.36
C LEU A 95 -5.68 7.18 -19.57
N SER A 96 -5.49 6.49 -18.47
CA SER A 96 -6.56 6.23 -17.49
C SER A 96 -6.25 6.97 -16.20
N ALA A 97 -7.24 7.60 -15.60
CA ALA A 97 -7.15 8.10 -14.24
C ALA A 97 -7.78 7.13 -13.26
N GLY A 98 -7.34 7.21 -12.01
CA GLY A 98 -7.94 6.50 -10.90
C GLY A 98 -7.71 7.26 -9.61
N PHE A 99 -8.45 6.85 -8.58
CA PHE A 99 -8.26 7.35 -7.23
C PHE A 99 -7.70 6.27 -6.33
N SER A 100 -6.93 6.73 -5.34
CA SER A 100 -6.70 5.97 -4.13
C SER A 100 -8.04 5.56 -3.49
N THR A 101 -8.01 4.48 -2.72
CA THR A 101 -9.15 4.11 -1.85
C THR A 101 -9.52 5.22 -0.85
N GLY A 102 -8.57 6.08 -0.46
CA GLY A 102 -8.72 7.05 0.65
C GLY A 102 -8.52 6.40 2.02
N THR A 103 -8.49 7.22 3.07
CA THR A 103 -8.69 6.83 4.47
C THR A 103 -10.04 7.41 4.91
N GLY A 104 -10.74 6.84 5.89
CA GLY A 104 -11.98 7.42 6.42
C GLY A 104 -11.79 8.90 6.76
N GLY A 105 -12.41 9.79 5.98
CA GLY A 105 -12.31 11.27 6.11
C GLY A 105 -11.19 12.00 5.34
N GLY A 106 -10.31 11.32 4.59
CA GLY A 106 -9.19 11.95 3.87
C GLY A 106 -9.39 12.12 2.35
N THR A 107 -8.77 13.15 1.77
CA THR A 107 -8.79 13.38 0.31
C THR A 107 -8.12 12.23 -0.44
N ARG A 108 -8.82 11.67 -1.44
CA ARG A 108 -8.31 10.58 -2.27
C ARG A 108 -7.19 11.10 -3.18
N GLY A 109 -6.08 10.37 -3.24
CA GLY A 109 -5.01 10.68 -4.19
C GLY A 109 -5.45 10.38 -5.62
N LEU A 110 -5.33 11.36 -6.51
CA LEU A 110 -5.56 11.21 -7.96
C LEU A 110 -4.27 10.74 -8.65
N PHE A 111 -4.41 9.78 -9.56
CA PHE A 111 -3.28 9.34 -10.37
C PHE A 111 -3.70 9.04 -11.81
N VAL A 112 -2.75 9.16 -12.74
CA VAL A 112 -2.91 8.77 -14.15
C VAL A 112 -1.88 7.75 -14.59
N ALA A 113 -2.24 6.91 -15.55
CA ALA A 113 -1.34 5.94 -16.15
C ALA A 113 -1.63 5.76 -17.65
N SER A 114 -0.60 5.65 -18.46
CA SER A 114 -0.70 5.32 -19.89
C SER A 114 -0.94 3.82 -20.10
N PRO A 115 -1.37 3.40 -21.30
CA PRO A 115 -1.46 1.98 -21.65
C PRO A 115 -0.12 1.23 -21.46
N GLU A 116 1.00 1.86 -21.81
CA GLU A 116 2.34 1.30 -21.66
C GLU A 116 2.70 1.13 -20.19
N GLU A 117 2.44 2.13 -19.36
CA GLU A 117 2.71 2.08 -17.92
C GLU A 117 1.87 1.01 -17.23
N ARG A 118 0.59 0.86 -17.60
CA ARG A 118 -0.25 -0.24 -17.08
C ARG A 118 0.27 -1.62 -17.49
N SER A 119 0.82 -1.73 -18.70
CA SER A 119 1.44 -2.96 -19.20
C SER A 119 2.71 -3.30 -18.41
N LEU A 120 3.58 -2.31 -18.19
CA LEU A 120 4.79 -2.43 -17.37
C LEU A 120 4.45 -2.78 -15.92
N TYR A 121 3.49 -2.08 -15.33
CA TYR A 121 3.01 -2.32 -13.97
C TYR A 121 2.52 -3.76 -13.79
N GLY A 122 1.66 -4.23 -14.70
CA GLY A 122 1.14 -5.60 -14.64
C GLY A 122 2.24 -6.65 -14.79
N GLY A 123 3.22 -6.42 -15.66
CA GLY A 123 4.39 -7.29 -15.82
C GLY A 123 5.25 -7.32 -14.56
N MET A 124 5.57 -6.16 -14.01
CA MET A 124 6.37 -6.01 -12.79
C MET A 124 5.70 -6.67 -11.58
N LEU A 125 4.42 -6.39 -11.35
CA LEU A 125 3.63 -7.02 -10.29
C LEU A 125 3.65 -8.54 -10.44
N ALA A 126 3.39 -9.06 -11.65
CA ALA A 126 3.42 -10.50 -11.87
C ALA A 126 4.83 -11.10 -11.65
N GLY A 127 5.89 -10.43 -12.09
CA GLY A 127 7.28 -10.89 -11.95
C GLY A 127 7.77 -10.91 -10.52
N LYS A 128 7.32 -9.95 -9.70
CA LYS A 128 7.59 -9.93 -8.26
C LYS A 128 6.82 -10.99 -7.48
N LEU A 129 5.57 -11.27 -7.86
CA LEU A 129 4.68 -12.11 -7.07
C LEU A 129 4.70 -13.60 -7.46
N PHE A 130 5.05 -13.93 -8.70
CA PHE A 130 4.87 -15.29 -9.23
C PHE A 130 6.05 -15.76 -10.08
N GLY A 131 6.42 -17.04 -9.92
CA GLY A 131 7.31 -17.73 -10.86
C GLY A 131 6.64 -17.97 -12.22
N PRO A 132 7.41 -18.22 -13.29
CA PRO A 132 6.85 -18.30 -14.65
C PRO A 132 5.88 -19.48 -14.79
N PHE A 133 6.22 -20.65 -14.26
CA PHE A 133 5.35 -21.83 -14.26
C PHE A 133 4.14 -21.66 -13.35
N GLU A 134 4.31 -20.99 -12.21
CA GLU A 134 3.20 -20.65 -11.31
C GLU A 134 2.20 -19.75 -12.03
N LEU A 135 2.67 -18.63 -12.60
CA LEU A 135 1.86 -17.66 -13.32
C LEU A 135 1.10 -18.28 -14.51
N ALA A 136 1.72 -19.21 -15.23
CA ALA A 136 1.06 -19.93 -16.32
C ALA A 136 -0.11 -20.80 -15.82
N GLY A 137 -0.01 -21.36 -14.61
CA GLY A 137 -1.05 -22.18 -13.98
C GLY A 137 -2.15 -21.39 -13.25
N LEU A 138 -2.00 -20.08 -13.09
CA LEU A 138 -2.99 -19.22 -12.42
C LEU A 138 -4.15 -18.85 -13.36
N LYS A 139 -5.34 -19.33 -12.99
CA LYS A 139 -6.62 -19.13 -13.68
C LYS A 139 -7.61 -18.27 -12.89
N ARG A 140 -7.54 -18.30 -11.56
CA ARG A 140 -8.48 -17.60 -10.66
C ARG A 140 -7.75 -16.73 -9.66
N ILE A 141 -7.77 -15.41 -9.88
CA ILE A 141 -7.16 -14.41 -9.00
C ILE A 141 -8.27 -13.50 -8.47
N ALA A 142 -8.48 -13.50 -7.16
CA ALA A 142 -9.40 -12.60 -6.49
C ALA A 142 -8.65 -11.36 -5.99
N VAL A 143 -9.18 -10.18 -6.30
CA VAL A 143 -8.64 -8.89 -5.85
C VAL A 143 -9.74 -8.11 -5.16
N CYS A 144 -9.58 -7.83 -3.86
CA CYS A 144 -10.53 -7.06 -3.08
C CYS A 144 -10.10 -5.60 -2.99
N LEU A 145 -10.93 -4.69 -3.52
CA LEU A 145 -10.66 -3.24 -3.55
C LEU A 145 -11.96 -2.49 -3.33
N ARG A 146 -11.87 -1.21 -2.92
CA ARG A 146 -13.08 -0.36 -2.76
C ARG A 146 -13.83 -0.20 -4.08
N ALA A 147 -13.10 -0.02 -5.17
CA ALA A 147 -13.66 0.13 -6.50
C ALA A 147 -12.81 -0.65 -7.52
N PRO A 148 -13.41 -1.14 -8.61
CA PRO A 148 -12.68 -1.72 -9.73
C PRO A 148 -11.65 -0.72 -10.28
N ASN A 149 -10.54 -1.23 -10.78
CA ASN A 149 -9.48 -0.39 -11.32
C ASN A 149 -8.90 -1.01 -12.58
N ARG A 150 -8.85 -0.22 -13.67
CA ARG A 150 -8.30 -0.65 -14.98
C ARG A 150 -6.83 -1.06 -14.92
N LEU A 151 -6.13 -0.79 -13.82
CA LEU A 151 -4.78 -1.28 -13.56
C LEU A 151 -4.70 -2.82 -13.51
N TYR A 152 -5.76 -3.50 -13.05
CA TYR A 152 -5.78 -4.95 -12.89
C TYR A 152 -6.73 -5.69 -13.85
N ASP A 153 -7.28 -4.97 -14.84
CA ASP A 153 -8.24 -5.54 -15.79
C ASP A 153 -7.58 -6.63 -16.66
N LYS A 154 -7.82 -7.89 -16.30
CA LYS A 154 -7.28 -9.10 -16.94
C LYS A 154 -8.33 -10.20 -16.85
N ARG A 155 -8.44 -11.04 -17.89
CA ARG A 155 -9.43 -12.15 -17.97
C ARG A 155 -9.43 -13.12 -16.78
N ARG A 156 -8.29 -13.28 -16.09
CA ARG A 156 -8.12 -14.21 -14.96
C ARG A 156 -8.35 -13.57 -13.57
N VAL A 157 -8.57 -12.26 -13.54
CA VAL A 157 -8.74 -11.47 -12.31
C VAL A 157 -10.22 -11.18 -12.13
N ARG A 158 -10.76 -11.48 -10.95
CA ARG A 158 -12.10 -11.08 -10.53
C ARG A 158 -11.99 -10.10 -9.38
N PHE A 159 -12.70 -8.98 -9.50
CA PHE A 159 -12.80 -7.98 -8.45
C PHE A 159 -13.94 -8.30 -7.49
N PHE A 160 -13.70 -8.00 -6.22
CA PHE A 160 -14.70 -8.07 -5.15
C PHE A 160 -14.70 -6.72 -4.41
N GLY A 161 -15.85 -6.06 -4.32
CA GLY A 161 -16.00 -4.79 -3.64
C GLY A 161 -15.92 -4.96 -2.13
N LEU A 162 -15.26 -4.04 -1.43
CA LEU A 162 -15.15 -4.13 0.04
C LEU A 162 -16.49 -4.01 0.75
N GLY A 163 -17.45 -3.28 0.15
CA GLY A 163 -18.80 -3.06 0.68
C GLY A 163 -19.86 -4.01 0.15
N ASP A 164 -19.49 -5.00 -0.67
CA ASP A 164 -20.45 -5.96 -1.21
C ASP A 164 -20.94 -6.88 -0.06
N PRO A 165 -22.26 -6.98 0.20
CA PRO A 165 -22.78 -7.70 1.36
C PRO A 165 -22.56 -9.21 1.29
N ASP A 166 -22.44 -9.78 0.08
CA ASP A 166 -22.20 -11.20 -0.18
C ASP A 166 -20.74 -11.50 -0.57
N ARG A 167 -19.84 -10.52 -0.42
CA ARG A 167 -18.42 -10.59 -0.80
C ARG A 167 -17.77 -11.91 -0.43
N ASP A 168 -17.87 -12.30 0.84
CA ASP A 168 -17.15 -13.46 1.37
C ASP A 168 -17.70 -14.77 0.82
N THR A 169 -19.02 -14.88 0.67
CA THR A 169 -19.68 -16.02 0.01
C THR A 169 -19.29 -16.08 -1.47
N ALA A 170 -19.21 -14.93 -2.15
CA ALA A 170 -18.81 -14.87 -3.55
C ALA A 170 -17.33 -15.22 -3.77
N ILE A 171 -16.45 -14.87 -2.82
CA ILE A 171 -15.04 -15.27 -2.82
C ILE A 171 -14.92 -16.78 -2.65
N GLU A 172 -15.64 -17.36 -1.68
CA GLU A 172 -15.68 -18.81 -1.45
C GLU A 172 -16.15 -19.55 -2.71
N ALA A 173 -17.27 -19.14 -3.29
CA ALA A 173 -17.82 -19.74 -4.50
C ALA A 173 -16.87 -19.63 -5.72
N TYR A 174 -16.05 -18.56 -5.76
CA TYR A 174 -15.04 -18.39 -6.80
C TYR A 174 -13.80 -19.26 -6.59
N ASP A 175 -13.53 -19.68 -5.34
CA ASP A 175 -12.41 -20.54 -4.94
C ASP A 175 -11.08 -20.12 -5.58
N PRO A 176 -10.57 -18.91 -5.23
CA PRO A 176 -9.41 -18.32 -5.88
C PRO A 176 -8.12 -19.09 -5.60
N GLN A 177 -7.23 -19.15 -6.59
CA GLN A 177 -5.86 -19.64 -6.40
C GLN A 177 -4.96 -18.58 -5.77
N VAL A 178 -5.29 -17.31 -5.99
CA VAL A 178 -4.62 -16.16 -5.38
C VAL A 178 -5.68 -15.22 -4.83
N LEU A 179 -5.55 -14.85 -3.56
CA LEU A 179 -6.35 -13.80 -2.94
C LEU A 179 -5.46 -12.63 -2.56
N ILE A 180 -5.80 -11.44 -3.07
CA ILE A 180 -5.18 -10.17 -2.70
C ILE A 180 -6.27 -9.32 -2.03
N ALA A 181 -6.15 -9.05 -0.73
CA ALA A 181 -7.18 -8.30 -0.02
C ALA A 181 -6.63 -7.48 1.16
N PRO A 182 -7.32 -6.40 1.59
CA PRO A 182 -6.97 -5.72 2.82
C PRO A 182 -7.10 -6.66 4.04
N PRO A 183 -6.27 -6.47 5.08
CA PRO A 183 -6.34 -7.15 6.37
C PRO A 183 -7.76 -7.39 6.91
N GLN A 184 -8.64 -6.39 6.92
CA GLN A 184 -10.02 -6.59 7.39
C GLN A 184 -10.78 -7.70 6.65
N VAL A 185 -10.60 -7.83 5.33
CA VAL A 185 -11.26 -8.88 4.54
C VAL A 185 -10.69 -10.26 4.87
N LEU A 186 -9.37 -10.33 5.08
CA LEU A 186 -8.71 -11.58 5.45
C LEU A 186 -9.14 -12.05 6.84
N LEU A 187 -9.34 -11.11 7.77
CA LEU A 187 -9.85 -11.38 9.11
C LEU A 187 -11.31 -11.83 9.07
N ASP A 188 -12.18 -11.14 8.32
CA ASP A 188 -13.59 -11.53 8.12
C ASP A 188 -13.67 -12.96 7.56
N LEU A 189 -12.90 -13.28 6.50
CA LEU A 189 -12.84 -14.61 5.91
C LEU A 189 -12.33 -15.67 6.90
N ALA A 190 -11.25 -15.38 7.64
CA ALA A 190 -10.67 -16.28 8.62
C ALA A 190 -11.64 -16.56 9.79
N GLN A 191 -12.41 -15.57 10.22
CA GLN A 191 -13.46 -15.71 11.24
C GLN A 191 -14.66 -16.51 10.74
N SER A 192 -15.05 -16.33 9.47
CA SER A 192 -16.18 -17.05 8.88
C SER A 192 -15.96 -18.57 8.77
N GLY A 193 -14.71 -19.02 8.79
CA GLY A 193 -14.36 -20.44 8.67
C GLY A 193 -14.60 -21.05 7.28
N ARG A 194 -14.88 -20.21 6.27
CA ARG A 194 -15.15 -20.64 4.90
C ARG A 194 -13.89 -21.23 4.24
N PRO A 195 -13.94 -22.46 3.71
CA PRO A 195 -12.77 -23.10 3.11
C PRO A 195 -12.43 -22.50 1.74
N LEU A 196 -11.13 -22.31 1.48
CA LEU A 196 -10.61 -21.88 0.18
C LEU A 196 -9.60 -22.92 -0.35
N PRO A 197 -10.07 -24.12 -0.76
CA PRO A 197 -9.20 -25.27 -1.03
C PRO A 197 -8.22 -25.05 -2.18
N ALA A 198 -8.54 -24.23 -3.19
CA ALA A 198 -7.61 -23.95 -4.28
C ALA A 198 -6.57 -22.88 -3.94
N LEU A 199 -6.64 -22.23 -2.78
CA LEU A 199 -5.78 -21.11 -2.42
C LEU A 199 -4.31 -21.55 -2.36
N LYS A 200 -3.47 -20.90 -3.17
CA LYS A 200 -2.02 -21.12 -3.25
C LYS A 200 -1.22 -19.95 -2.70
N ARG A 201 -1.69 -18.73 -2.95
CA ARG A 201 -1.02 -17.49 -2.53
C ARG A 201 -2.03 -16.56 -1.86
N LEU A 202 -1.61 -15.97 -0.76
CA LEU A 202 -2.39 -15.00 -0.01
C LEU A 202 -1.54 -13.74 0.15
N PHE A 203 -2.07 -12.60 -0.31
CA PHE A 203 -1.40 -11.32 -0.19
C PHE A 203 -2.30 -10.30 0.49
N TYR A 204 -1.69 -9.37 1.23
CA TYR A 204 -2.39 -8.26 1.83
C TYR A 204 -1.72 -6.92 1.55
N GLY A 205 -2.48 -5.85 1.63
CA GLY A 205 -1.98 -4.49 1.49
C GLY A 205 -3.05 -3.48 1.88
N ALA A 206 -2.76 -2.20 1.68
CA ALA A 206 -3.62 -1.05 2.02
C ALA A 206 -3.86 -0.79 3.52
N GLU A 207 -3.75 -1.79 4.40
CA GLU A 207 -3.84 -1.68 5.86
C GLU A 207 -2.71 -2.46 6.52
N THR A 208 -2.49 -2.21 7.81
CA THR A 208 -1.55 -2.96 8.65
C THR A 208 -2.17 -4.29 9.09
N LEU A 209 -1.31 -5.31 9.27
CA LEU A 209 -1.67 -6.62 9.80
C LEU A 209 -0.64 -6.98 10.86
N ASN A 210 -1.03 -6.98 12.14
CA ASN A 210 -0.11 -7.29 13.22
C ASN A 210 0.21 -8.81 13.27
N ALA A 211 1.19 -9.20 14.08
CA ALA A 211 1.67 -10.59 14.11
C ALA A 211 0.57 -11.60 14.53
N ALA A 212 -0.22 -11.28 15.55
CA ALA A 212 -1.29 -12.14 16.03
C ALA A 212 -2.39 -12.34 14.98
N GLU A 213 -2.79 -11.27 14.30
CA GLU A 213 -3.73 -11.32 13.18
C GLU A 213 -3.19 -12.12 12.00
N ARG A 214 -1.91 -11.93 11.68
CA ARG A 214 -1.24 -12.65 10.61
C ARG A 214 -1.23 -14.15 10.86
N ASP A 215 -0.93 -14.57 12.08
CA ASP A 215 -0.91 -15.97 12.48
C ASP A 215 -2.31 -16.58 12.51
N PHE A 216 -3.30 -15.81 12.96
CA PHE A 216 -4.70 -16.20 12.91
C PHE A 216 -5.18 -16.45 11.47
N VAL A 217 -4.94 -15.49 10.57
CA VAL A 217 -5.27 -15.62 9.14
C VAL A 217 -4.54 -16.80 8.52
N ALA A 218 -3.24 -16.96 8.80
CA ALA A 218 -2.44 -18.06 8.26
C ALA A 218 -2.97 -19.43 8.69
N THR A 219 -3.36 -19.56 9.97
CA THR A 219 -3.91 -20.79 10.54
C THR A 219 -5.27 -21.11 9.94
N ARG A 220 -6.15 -20.13 9.80
CA ARG A 220 -7.54 -20.34 9.34
C ARG A 220 -7.66 -20.54 7.84
N LEU A 221 -6.87 -19.81 7.05
CA LEU A 221 -6.90 -19.89 5.59
C LEU A 221 -5.85 -20.87 5.02
N GLY A 222 -5.03 -21.48 5.87
CA GLY A 222 -4.01 -22.47 5.50
C GLY A 222 -2.85 -21.92 4.66
N ARG A 223 -2.75 -20.59 4.52
CA ARG A 223 -1.74 -19.91 3.72
C ARG A 223 -1.26 -18.67 4.44
N ARG A 224 0.06 -18.49 4.48
CA ARG A 224 0.71 -17.29 5.02
C ARG A 224 0.31 -16.06 4.19
N PRO A 225 -0.26 -15.01 4.81
CA PRO A 225 -0.50 -13.74 4.14
C PRO A 225 0.82 -12.97 4.00
N ASP A 226 1.22 -12.67 2.76
CA ASP A 226 2.44 -11.96 2.41
C ASP A 226 2.15 -10.47 2.09
N PRO A 227 2.94 -9.52 2.61
CA PRO A 227 2.67 -8.08 2.45
C PRO A 227 3.00 -7.58 1.04
N ILE A 228 2.12 -6.75 0.49
CA ILE A 228 2.33 -5.90 -0.67
C ILE A 228 2.34 -4.45 -0.21
N TYR A 229 3.44 -3.74 -0.47
CA TYR A 229 3.49 -2.31 -0.24
C TYR A 229 3.14 -1.55 -1.53
N GLN A 230 1.94 -1.00 -1.54
CA GLN A 230 1.42 -0.23 -2.66
C GLN A 230 0.74 1.04 -2.15
N ALA A 231 1.01 2.15 -2.82
CA ALA A 231 0.39 3.44 -2.59
C ALA A 231 -0.16 4.01 -3.92
N THR A 232 -0.79 5.17 -3.86
CA THR A 232 -1.22 5.89 -5.08
C THR A 232 -0.04 6.29 -5.95
N GLU A 233 1.08 6.52 -5.29
CA GLU A 233 2.34 6.95 -5.83
C GLU A 233 3.05 5.81 -6.59
N GLY A 234 2.80 4.54 -6.24
CA GLY A 234 3.36 3.39 -6.98
C GLY A 234 3.26 2.02 -6.28
N PHE A 235 3.83 1.00 -6.92
CA PHE A 235 4.06 -0.33 -6.34
C PHE A 235 5.46 -0.39 -5.72
N LEU A 236 5.51 -0.17 -4.40
CA LEU A 236 6.70 0.24 -3.67
C LEU A 236 7.50 -0.93 -3.11
N GLY A 237 6.85 -2.05 -2.84
CA GLY A 237 7.54 -3.25 -2.37
C GLY A 237 6.70 -4.51 -2.52
N ALA A 238 7.40 -5.63 -2.62
CA ALA A 238 6.82 -6.94 -2.82
C ALA A 238 7.47 -7.97 -1.89
N PRO A 239 6.75 -9.02 -1.49
CA PRO A 239 7.31 -10.07 -0.66
C PRO A 239 8.21 -10.99 -1.48
N CYS A 240 9.35 -11.38 -0.93
CA CYS A 240 10.14 -12.47 -1.51
C CYS A 240 9.52 -13.85 -1.18
N ARG A 241 10.15 -14.93 -1.65
CA ARG A 241 9.70 -16.32 -1.33
C ARG A 241 9.60 -16.62 0.18
N LEU A 242 10.39 -15.94 1.00
CA LEU A 242 10.37 -16.08 2.46
C LEU A 242 9.25 -15.26 3.14
N GLY A 243 8.55 -14.40 2.40
CA GLY A 243 7.50 -13.52 2.92
C GLY A 243 8.01 -12.17 3.41
N THR A 244 9.33 -11.95 3.43
CA THR A 244 9.93 -10.65 3.76
C THR A 244 9.64 -9.63 2.66
N LEU A 245 9.18 -8.44 3.05
CA LEU A 245 8.93 -7.32 2.15
C LEU A 245 10.27 -6.71 1.70
N HIS A 246 10.50 -6.68 0.39
CA HIS A 246 11.59 -5.93 -0.22
C HIS A 246 11.04 -4.72 -0.95
N LEU A 247 11.73 -3.59 -0.82
CA LEU A 247 11.43 -2.40 -1.60
C LEU A 247 11.84 -2.63 -3.06
N ASN A 248 11.00 -2.21 -4.02
CA ASN A 248 11.21 -2.43 -5.46
C ASN A 248 12.29 -1.49 -6.04
N GLU A 249 13.48 -1.46 -5.45
CA GLU A 249 14.58 -0.57 -5.84
C GLU A 249 15.09 -0.82 -7.27
N ASP A 250 14.69 -1.91 -7.94
CA ASP A 250 15.00 -2.17 -9.34
C ASP A 250 14.27 -1.23 -10.30
N CYS A 251 13.15 -0.64 -9.88
CA CYS A 251 12.41 0.37 -10.63
C CYS A 251 12.22 1.69 -9.85
N LEU A 252 12.71 1.75 -8.60
CA LEU A 252 12.57 2.91 -7.72
C LEU A 252 13.94 3.32 -7.17
N ILE A 253 14.10 4.60 -6.86
CA ILE A 253 15.10 5.06 -5.88
C ILE A 253 14.34 5.42 -4.61
N ILE A 254 14.75 4.85 -3.48
CA ILE A 254 14.10 5.09 -2.18
C ILE A 254 15.15 5.60 -1.20
N GLU A 255 15.07 6.88 -0.88
CA GLU A 255 15.86 7.51 0.17
C GLU A 255 15.12 7.40 1.51
N ARG A 256 15.85 7.53 2.63
CA ARG A 256 15.29 7.40 3.98
C ARG A 256 15.29 8.75 4.68
N ALA A 257 14.13 9.20 5.13
CA ALA A 257 14.01 10.33 6.06
C ALA A 257 13.83 9.78 7.49
N PRO A 258 14.82 9.89 8.39
CA PRO A 258 14.75 9.31 9.74
C PRO A 258 13.60 9.89 10.57
N LEU A 259 12.98 9.03 11.40
CA LEU A 259 11.95 9.40 12.37
C LEU A 259 12.39 9.20 13.84
N GLY A 260 13.61 8.70 14.06
CA GLY A 260 14.12 8.27 15.37
C GLY A 260 14.24 6.74 15.44
N GLY A 261 15.24 6.24 16.19
CA GLY A 261 15.55 4.81 16.24
C GLY A 261 15.90 4.25 14.86
N ASP A 262 15.31 3.11 14.50
CA ASP A 262 15.45 2.47 13.18
C ASP A 262 14.35 2.87 12.17
N ARG A 263 13.43 3.77 12.55
CA ARG A 263 12.26 4.15 11.74
C ARG A 263 12.58 5.24 10.74
N PHE A 264 11.94 5.19 9.58
CA PHE A 264 12.06 6.21 8.54
C PHE A 264 10.80 6.34 7.68
N GLN A 265 10.61 7.53 7.09
CA GLN A 265 9.72 7.73 5.95
C GLN A 265 10.47 7.46 4.64
N PRO A 266 9.87 6.75 3.67
CA PRO A 266 10.47 6.61 2.35
C PRO A 266 10.28 7.90 1.54
N ILE A 267 11.36 8.34 0.89
CA ILE A 267 11.33 9.36 -0.17
C ILE A 267 11.51 8.63 -1.50
N VAL A 268 10.47 8.64 -2.33
CA VAL A 268 10.36 7.77 -3.51
C VAL A 268 10.58 8.54 -4.80
N THR A 269 11.40 7.98 -5.68
CA THR A 269 11.48 8.35 -7.09
C THR A 269 11.16 7.13 -7.95
N ASP A 270 10.09 7.21 -8.75
CA ASP A 270 9.72 6.18 -9.71
C ASP A 270 10.48 6.38 -11.02
N LEU A 271 11.19 5.34 -11.46
CA LEU A 271 12.08 5.39 -12.62
C LEU A 271 11.43 4.91 -13.93
N LEU A 272 10.20 4.39 -13.85
CA LEU A 272 9.49 3.83 -15.01
C LEU A 272 8.27 4.67 -15.40
N ARG A 273 7.72 5.44 -14.46
CA ARG A 273 6.56 6.30 -14.70
C ARG A 273 6.95 7.56 -15.47
N THR A 274 6.23 7.81 -16.55
CA THR A 274 6.48 8.87 -17.53
C THR A 274 5.30 9.82 -17.75
N SER A 275 4.07 9.45 -17.38
CA SER A 275 2.86 10.28 -17.56
C SER A 275 2.62 11.25 -16.40
N GLN A 276 2.89 10.81 -15.18
CA GLN A 276 2.86 11.58 -13.94
C GLN A 276 4.10 11.22 -13.13
N LEU A 277 5.10 12.11 -13.14
CA LEU A 277 6.43 11.84 -12.59
C LEU A 277 6.39 11.92 -11.06
N VAL A 278 6.73 10.81 -10.41
CA VAL A 278 6.92 10.74 -8.95
C VAL A 278 8.42 10.84 -8.68
N VAL A 279 8.89 12.00 -8.21
CA VAL A 279 10.32 12.27 -8.00
C VAL A 279 10.54 12.91 -6.63
N ARG A 280 11.41 12.31 -5.83
CA ARG A 280 11.70 12.67 -4.42
C ARG A 280 10.44 12.98 -3.60
N LEU A 281 9.42 12.15 -3.75
CA LEU A 281 8.16 12.28 -3.03
C LEU A 281 8.26 11.59 -1.67
N ARG A 282 8.24 12.37 -0.59
CA ARG A 282 8.19 11.84 0.78
C ARG A 282 6.80 11.33 1.10
N LEU A 283 6.69 10.03 1.34
CA LEU A 283 5.43 9.39 1.71
C LEU A 283 5.20 9.47 3.22
N ASP A 284 3.93 9.30 3.61
CA ASP A 284 3.50 9.40 5.00
C ASP A 284 3.61 8.06 5.76
N ASP A 285 4.12 7.02 5.11
CA ASP A 285 4.26 5.68 5.69
C ASP A 285 5.51 5.58 6.59
N ILE A 286 5.40 4.78 7.64
CA ILE A 286 6.50 4.48 8.58
C ILE A 286 7.07 3.10 8.25
N LEU A 287 8.35 3.06 7.93
CA LEU A 287 9.09 1.84 7.61
C LEU A 287 10.18 1.59 8.63
N ARG A 288 10.52 0.30 8.78
CA ARG A 288 11.65 -0.18 9.57
C ARG A 288 12.46 -1.18 8.75
N PRO A 289 13.80 -1.16 8.83
CA PRO A 289 14.63 -2.13 8.13
C PRO A 289 14.38 -3.56 8.62
N ALA A 290 14.61 -4.53 7.75
CA ALA A 290 14.63 -5.95 8.08
C ALA A 290 15.88 -6.61 7.49
N VAL A 291 16.23 -7.78 8.02
CA VAL A 291 17.25 -8.66 7.44
C VAL A 291 16.55 -9.79 6.70
N CYS A 292 17.04 -10.12 5.50
CA CYS A 292 16.49 -11.20 4.69
C CYS A 292 17.59 -12.10 4.14
N THR A 293 17.39 -13.41 4.23
CA THR A 293 18.33 -14.42 3.75
C THR A 293 17.97 -14.94 2.35
N CYS A 294 17.07 -14.28 1.62
CA CYS A 294 16.61 -14.73 0.31
C CYS A 294 17.66 -14.53 -0.81
N GLY A 295 18.70 -13.73 -0.56
CA GLY A 295 19.76 -13.39 -1.52
C GLY A 295 19.48 -12.16 -2.38
N SER A 296 18.31 -11.51 -2.23
CA SER A 296 17.99 -10.27 -2.94
C SER A 296 18.86 -9.10 -2.45
N PRO A 297 19.42 -8.27 -3.35
CA PRO A 297 20.15 -7.06 -2.97
C PRO A 297 19.24 -5.85 -2.71
N LEU A 298 17.93 -6.02 -2.89
CA LEU A 298 16.93 -5.00 -2.61
C LEU A 298 16.77 -4.85 -1.10
N ALA A 299 16.56 -3.62 -0.61
CA ALA A 299 16.37 -3.34 0.80
C ALA A 299 15.16 -4.10 1.37
N ALA A 300 15.39 -4.92 2.39
CA ALA A 300 14.34 -5.57 3.15
C ALA A 300 13.82 -4.63 4.24
N VAL A 301 12.50 -4.64 4.44
CA VAL A 301 11.81 -3.87 5.46
C VAL A 301 10.77 -4.75 6.17
N GLN A 302 10.40 -4.36 7.38
CA GLN A 302 9.18 -4.86 8.00
C GLN A 302 7.96 -4.39 7.18
N PRO A 303 6.80 -5.06 7.28
CA PRO A 303 5.54 -4.49 6.80
C PRO A 303 5.34 -3.06 7.32
N VAL A 304 4.63 -2.22 6.56
CA VAL A 304 4.38 -0.82 6.92
C VAL A 304 3.79 -0.77 8.33
N GLU A 305 4.44 -0.03 9.23
CA GLU A 305 4.07 0.04 10.65
C GLU A 305 2.82 0.88 10.88
N GLY A 306 2.63 1.90 10.04
CA GLY A 306 1.55 2.87 10.17
C GLY A 306 1.92 4.14 9.42
N ARG A 307 1.36 5.27 9.86
CA ARG A 307 1.54 6.56 9.22
C ARG A 307 2.08 7.61 10.18
N VAL A 308 2.83 8.59 9.68
CA VAL A 308 3.45 9.63 10.52
C VAL A 308 2.45 10.55 11.20
N GLN A 309 1.28 10.77 10.60
CA GLN A 309 0.19 11.52 11.22
C GLN A 309 -0.50 10.75 12.36
N ASP A 310 -0.16 9.47 12.57
CA ASP A 310 -0.73 8.63 13.63
C ASP A 310 0.24 8.48 14.81
N ILE A 311 1.41 9.16 14.76
CA ILE A 311 2.37 9.19 15.87
C ILE A 311 1.82 10.09 16.98
N TRP A 312 1.64 9.51 18.18
CA TRP A 312 1.20 10.26 19.37
C TRP A 312 2.36 11.05 19.97
N ARG A 313 2.08 12.25 20.45
CA ARG A 313 3.09 13.17 20.98
C ARG A 313 2.60 13.86 22.26
N TRP A 314 3.30 13.60 23.37
CA TRP A 314 3.06 14.24 24.66
C TRP A 314 4.36 14.76 25.24
N GLY A 315 4.62 16.06 25.11
CA GLY A 315 5.93 16.64 25.44
C GLY A 315 7.04 15.96 24.63
N GLU A 316 7.99 15.32 25.33
CA GLU A 316 9.08 14.55 24.71
C GLU A 316 8.71 13.10 24.36
N GLN A 317 7.58 12.60 24.88
CA GLN A 317 7.12 11.24 24.60
C GLN A 317 6.59 11.15 23.18
N VAL A 318 7.17 10.21 22.41
CA VAL A 318 6.75 9.89 21.04
C VAL A 318 6.34 8.42 21.02
N VAL A 319 5.09 8.14 20.66
CA VAL A 319 4.57 6.77 20.54
C VAL A 319 4.17 6.51 19.10
N PHE A 320 4.79 5.52 18.48
CA PHE A 320 4.51 5.10 17.13
C PHE A 320 3.28 4.18 17.05
N PRO A 321 2.54 4.17 15.93
CA PRO A 321 1.37 3.30 15.76
C PRO A 321 1.65 1.82 16.05
N GLY A 322 2.83 1.31 15.66
CA GLY A 322 3.21 -0.07 15.91
C GLY A 322 3.39 -0.39 17.40
N GLU A 323 3.70 0.59 18.23
CA GLU A 323 3.83 0.41 19.68
C GLU A 323 2.46 0.31 20.35
N VAL A 324 1.48 1.07 19.86
CA VAL A 324 0.07 0.94 20.28
C VAL A 324 -0.50 -0.41 19.88
N GLU A 325 -0.28 -0.84 18.63
CA GLU A 325 -0.68 -2.17 18.15
C GLU A 325 0.00 -3.30 18.95
N ALA A 326 1.29 -3.17 19.26
CA ALA A 326 2.02 -4.14 20.07
C ALA A 326 1.52 -4.21 21.52
N ALA A 327 1.07 -3.09 22.09
CA ALA A 327 0.47 -3.06 23.41
C ALA A 327 -0.94 -3.67 23.44
N VAL A 328 -1.75 -3.46 22.40
CA VAL A 328 -3.15 -3.93 22.36
C VAL A 328 -3.29 -5.38 21.91
N SER A 329 -2.52 -5.82 20.91
CA SER A 329 -2.68 -7.14 20.28
C SER A 329 -2.63 -8.36 21.23
N PRO A 330 -1.87 -8.37 22.35
CA PRO A 330 -1.91 -9.49 23.30
C PRO A 330 -3.20 -9.57 24.14
N HIS A 331 -3.95 -8.48 24.21
CA HIS A 331 -5.12 -8.35 25.09
C HIS A 331 -6.46 -8.55 24.35
N LEU A 332 -6.46 -8.52 23.02
CA LEU A 332 -7.67 -8.68 22.20
C LEU A 332 -7.56 -9.84 21.22
N PRO A 333 -8.65 -10.61 21.00
CA PRO A 333 -8.64 -11.63 19.97
C PRO A 333 -8.46 -11.03 18.56
N PRO A 334 -7.76 -11.74 17.65
CA PRO A 334 -7.60 -11.31 16.26
C PRO A 334 -8.93 -10.99 15.56
N GLY A 335 -8.97 -9.84 14.89
CA GLY A 335 -10.14 -9.36 14.15
C GLY A 335 -11.23 -8.70 14.99
N HIS A 336 -11.06 -8.61 16.32
CA HIS A 336 -11.88 -7.71 17.13
C HIS A 336 -11.56 -6.27 16.78
N ARG A 337 -12.60 -5.44 16.63
CA ARG A 337 -12.47 -4.08 16.11
C ARG A 337 -12.35 -3.06 17.24
N TRP A 338 -11.31 -2.24 17.15
CA TRP A 338 -11.00 -1.21 18.14
C TRP A 338 -10.33 0.00 17.49
N ILE A 339 -10.45 1.15 18.17
CA ILE A 339 -9.81 2.41 17.80
C ILE A 339 -9.19 3.00 19.06
N ALA A 340 -7.98 3.53 18.94
CA ALA A 340 -7.36 4.39 19.93
C ALA A 340 -6.91 5.69 19.26
N THR A 341 -7.40 6.81 19.78
CA THR A 341 -7.07 8.16 19.32
C THR A 341 -6.34 8.90 20.43
N GLY A 342 -5.06 9.18 20.23
CA GLY A 342 -4.31 10.07 21.10
C GLY A 342 -4.69 11.53 20.85
N HIS A 343 -4.77 12.28 21.93
CA HIS A 343 -5.02 13.72 22.02
C HIS A 343 -3.98 14.36 22.93
N PRO A 344 -3.73 15.68 22.89
CA PRO A 344 -2.84 16.34 23.84
C PRO A 344 -3.11 16.01 25.31
N ASP A 345 -4.39 15.80 25.67
CA ASP A 345 -4.83 15.60 27.06
C ASP A 345 -5.15 14.14 27.44
N GLY A 346 -4.96 13.18 26.53
CA GLY A 346 -5.28 11.77 26.83
C GLY A 346 -5.39 10.85 25.62
N ILE A 347 -5.99 9.68 25.85
CA ILE A 347 -6.30 8.69 24.81
C ILE A 347 -7.79 8.37 24.88
N ALA A 348 -8.50 8.68 23.79
CA ALA A 348 -9.85 8.19 23.56
C ALA A 348 -9.80 6.79 22.94
N TYR A 349 -10.55 5.84 23.48
CA TYR A 349 -10.61 4.48 22.96
C TYR A 349 -12.05 4.04 22.69
N ALA A 350 -12.22 3.20 21.68
CA ALA A 350 -13.50 2.60 21.32
C ALA A 350 -13.30 1.15 20.90
N CYS A 351 -14.26 0.29 21.21
CA CYS A 351 -14.32 -1.08 20.73
C CYS A 351 -15.75 -1.41 20.31
N GLU A 352 -15.86 -2.24 19.28
CA GLU A 352 -17.15 -2.69 18.79
C GLU A 352 -17.88 -3.55 19.82
N GLU A 353 -17.16 -4.48 20.43
CA GLU A 353 -17.72 -5.34 21.46
C GLU A 353 -17.47 -4.74 22.84
N ALA A 354 -18.55 -4.44 23.57
CA ALA A 354 -18.43 -3.79 24.88
C ALA A 354 -17.58 -4.58 25.90
N ARG A 355 -17.47 -5.91 25.73
CA ARG A 355 -16.65 -6.80 26.57
C ARG A 355 -15.15 -6.58 26.42
N ASP A 356 -14.71 -5.97 25.32
CA ASP A 356 -13.29 -5.72 25.04
C ASP A 356 -12.76 -4.46 25.77
N ALA A 357 -13.65 -3.62 26.29
CA ALA A 357 -13.28 -2.34 26.90
C ALA A 357 -12.28 -2.47 28.08
N PRO A 358 -12.43 -3.41 29.04
CA PRO A 358 -11.45 -3.57 30.13
C PRO A 358 -10.07 -3.96 29.63
N ALA A 359 -9.99 -4.81 28.59
CA ALA A 359 -8.74 -5.24 27.98
C ALA A 359 -8.02 -4.09 27.28
N LEU A 360 -8.76 -3.22 26.58
CA LEU A 360 -8.22 -1.99 26.00
C LEU A 360 -7.71 -1.02 27.05
N VAL A 361 -8.44 -0.82 28.15
CA VAL A 361 -7.99 0.03 29.26
C VAL A 361 -6.66 -0.47 29.82
N GLN A 362 -6.57 -1.78 30.07
CA GLN A 362 -5.34 -2.40 30.55
C GLN A 362 -4.17 -2.18 29.56
N ALA A 363 -4.41 -2.42 28.28
CA ALA A 363 -3.39 -2.28 27.24
C ALA A 363 -2.91 -0.83 27.05
N LEU A 364 -3.82 0.14 27.08
CA LEU A 364 -3.51 1.54 26.81
C LEU A 364 -2.95 2.30 28.04
N ALA A 365 -3.20 1.80 29.25
CA ALA A 365 -2.69 2.41 30.48
C ALA A 365 -1.15 2.49 30.53
N VAL A 366 -0.45 1.63 29.78
CA VAL A 366 1.03 1.63 29.67
C VAL A 366 1.60 2.94 29.14
N PHE A 367 0.80 3.73 28.42
CA PHE A 367 1.23 5.01 27.86
C PHE A 367 1.16 6.17 28.86
N GLY A 368 0.58 5.94 30.06
CA GLY A 368 0.57 6.92 31.15
C GLY A 368 -0.37 8.12 30.94
N GLN A 369 -1.30 8.01 30.00
CA GLN A 369 -2.23 9.09 29.64
C GLN A 369 -3.65 8.81 30.17
N PRO A 370 -4.43 9.86 30.52
CA PRO A 370 -5.84 9.69 30.86
C PRO A 370 -6.60 8.96 29.76
N LEU A 371 -7.47 8.02 30.12
CA LEU A 371 -8.25 7.23 29.18
C LEU A 371 -9.73 7.64 29.21
N SER A 372 -10.33 7.84 28.04
CA SER A 372 -11.76 8.09 27.88
C SER A 372 -12.37 7.12 26.89
N ARG A 373 -13.57 6.62 27.18
CA ARG A 373 -14.29 5.73 26.27
C ARG A 373 -15.17 6.52 25.32
N GLU A 374 -15.08 6.22 24.03
CA GLU A 374 -15.98 6.73 23.00
C GLU A 374 -16.85 5.60 22.41
N PRO A 375 -18.01 5.94 21.81
CA PRO A 375 -18.76 5.01 20.97
C PRO A 375 -17.92 4.55 19.78
N TYR A 376 -17.96 3.27 19.46
CA TYR A 376 -17.28 2.76 18.28
C TYR A 376 -18.05 3.11 17.01
N ASP A 377 -17.36 3.76 16.07
CA ASP A 377 -17.89 4.15 14.76
C ASP A 377 -17.19 3.38 13.63
N ARG A 378 -17.93 2.45 13.01
CA ARG A 378 -17.46 1.67 11.85
C ARG A 378 -17.05 2.55 10.68
N GLY A 379 -17.64 3.73 10.52
CA GLY A 379 -17.33 4.67 9.45
C GLY A 379 -15.89 5.21 9.52
N LEU A 380 -15.27 5.15 10.70
CA LEU A 380 -13.89 5.58 10.87
C LEU A 380 -12.86 4.52 10.44
N ASP A 381 -13.26 3.25 10.39
CA ASP A 381 -12.43 2.10 9.95
C ASP A 381 -12.86 1.52 8.58
N PHE A 382 -13.74 2.23 7.87
CA PHE A 382 -14.18 1.88 6.52
C PHE A 382 -13.90 3.05 5.57
N PRO A 383 -13.48 2.81 4.31
CA PRO A 383 -13.18 1.53 3.65
C PRO A 383 -11.79 0.97 3.97
N LYS A 384 -11.04 1.62 4.87
CA LYS A 384 -9.75 1.14 5.36
C LYS A 384 -9.70 1.23 6.86
N ARG A 385 -9.26 0.15 7.47
CA ARG A 385 -8.99 0.06 8.89
C ARG A 385 -7.86 1.01 9.31
N ARG A 386 -8.09 1.81 10.37
CA ARG A 386 -7.10 2.73 10.97
C ARG A 386 -7.36 2.80 12.48
N HIS A 387 -6.86 1.80 13.20
CA HIS A 387 -7.05 1.68 14.65
C HIS A 387 -6.39 2.82 15.43
N VAL A 388 -5.15 3.16 15.08
CA VAL A 388 -4.35 4.15 15.81
C VAL A 388 -4.41 5.49 15.10
N ARG A 389 -4.72 6.55 15.86
CA ARG A 389 -4.88 7.91 15.34
C ARG A 389 -4.29 8.94 16.27
N TRP A 390 -3.79 10.02 15.71
CA TRP A 390 -3.45 11.22 16.47
C TRP A 390 -4.35 12.37 16.07
N ARG A 391 -4.88 13.10 17.05
CA ARG A 391 -5.64 14.34 16.87
C ARG A 391 -4.97 15.41 17.73
N PRO A 392 -4.01 16.17 17.16
CA PRO A 392 -3.26 17.21 17.88
C PRO A 392 -4.15 18.33 18.38
#